data_AF-A0A5Q3QEF4-F1
#
_entry.id   AF-A0A5Q3QEF4-F1
#
_cell.length_a   1.000
_cell.length_b   1.000
_cell.length_c   1.000
_cell.angle_alpha   90.00
_cell.angle_beta   90.00
_cell.angle_gamma   90.00
#
_symmetry.space_group_name_H-M   'P 1'
#
loop_
_entity.id
_entity.type
_entity.pdbx_description
1 polymer ?
#
loop_
_entity_poly.entity_id
_entity_poly.type
_entity_poly.pdbx_seq_one_letter_code
_entity_poly.pdbx_strand_id
1 'polypeptide(L)'
;MRKPSESANTFTEQPLEAERAALATDYLAVKLELNVIDAESAVLASEAVGVTDVFAMRRLDRARRELHKLLAERQWARALSNGPGPLREVEIDDPSSAA
;
A
#
# COMPACT_ATOMS: atom_id res chain seq x y z
N MET A 1 -46.28 21.31 -4.08
CA MET A 1 -45.55 20.89 -2.87
C MET A 1 -44.37 20.02 -3.29
N ARG A 2 -43.20 20.22 -2.63
CA ARG A 2 -41.93 19.48 -2.78
C ARG A 2 -42.14 17.95 -2.69
N LYS A 3 -41.32 17.09 -3.32
CA LYS A 3 -39.91 16.84 -3.00
C LYS A 3 -39.04 16.45 -4.21
N PRO A 4 -37.89 17.12 -4.40
CA PRO A 4 -36.69 16.50 -4.97
C PRO A 4 -35.83 15.94 -3.84
N SER A 5 -35.42 14.66 -3.93
CA SER A 5 -34.16 14.13 -3.35
C SER A 5 -34.19 12.60 -3.27
N GLU A 6 -33.81 11.93 -4.35
CA GLU A 6 -32.98 10.73 -4.23
C GLU A 6 -31.62 11.09 -4.81
N SER A 7 -30.90 11.97 -4.12
CA SER A 7 -29.45 12.01 -4.26
C SER A 7 -28.95 10.72 -3.60
N ALA A 8 -28.72 9.70 -4.41
CA ALA A 8 -27.89 8.57 -4.01
C ALA A 8 -26.61 9.15 -3.39
N ASN A 9 -26.37 8.83 -2.11
CA ASN A 9 -25.20 9.19 -1.34
C ASN A 9 -23.95 8.49 -1.91
N THR A 10 -23.49 8.85 -3.11
CA THR A 10 -22.25 8.33 -3.71
C THR A 10 -21.01 9.13 -3.28
N PHE A 11 -21.17 10.16 -2.43
CA PHE A 11 -20.13 11.16 -2.20
C PHE A 11 -19.18 10.86 -1.02
N THR A 12 -19.38 9.78 -0.26
CA THR A 12 -18.60 9.52 0.97
C THR A 12 -17.98 8.13 1.10
N GLU A 13 -18.18 7.21 0.16
CA GLU A 13 -17.67 5.83 0.28
C GLU A 13 -16.20 5.68 -0.14
N GLN A 14 -15.75 6.45 -1.14
CA GLN A 14 -14.38 6.37 -1.68
C GLN A 14 -13.24 6.54 -0.64
N PRO A 15 -13.29 7.50 0.31
CA PRO A 15 -12.22 7.62 1.30
C PRO A 15 -12.14 6.43 2.26
N LEU A 16 -13.28 5.82 2.60
CA LEU A 16 -13.35 4.64 3.48
C LEU A 16 -12.85 3.37 2.77
N GLU A 17 -13.09 3.25 1.47
CA GLU A 17 -12.59 2.14 0.65
C GLU A 17 -11.07 2.19 0.49
N ALA A 18 -10.51 3.39 0.26
CA ALA A 18 -9.07 3.60 0.16
C ALA A 18 -8.35 3.26 1.48
N GLU A 19 -8.91 3.68 2.62
CA GLU A 19 -8.37 3.36 3.94
C GLU A 19 -8.43 1.85 4.24
N ARG A 20 -9.53 1.18 3.91
CA ARG A 20 -9.65 -0.28 4.05
C ARG A 20 -8.66 -1.04 3.17
N ALA A 21 -8.44 -0.59 1.93
CA ALA A 21 -7.47 -1.19 1.04
C ALA A 21 -6.04 -1.02 1.56
N ALA A 22 -5.70 0.15 2.11
CA ALA A 22 -4.41 0.41 2.73
C ALA A 22 -4.19 -0.50 3.96
N LEU A 23 -5.18 -0.63 4.85
CA LEU A 23 -5.12 -1.52 6.01
C LEU A 23 -4.98 -3.00 5.61
N ALA A 24 -5.70 -3.46 4.58
CA ALA A 24 -5.59 -4.82 4.08
C ALA A 24 -4.19 -5.11 3.50
N THR A 25 -3.61 -4.12 2.81
CA THR A 25 -2.24 -4.18 2.27
C THR A 25 -1.21 -4.23 3.39
N ASP A 26 -1.34 -3.39 4.41
CA ASP A 26 -0.44 -3.37 5.56
C ASP A 26 -0.53 -4.69 6.35
N TYR A 27 -1.72 -5.25 6.54
CA TYR A 27 -1.90 -6.56 7.17
C TYR A 27 -1.27 -7.70 6.37
N LEU A 28 -1.37 -7.67 5.04
CA LEU A 28 -0.72 -8.65 4.18
C LEU A 28 0.80 -8.56 4.26
N ALA A 29 1.36 -7.34 4.38
CA ALA A 29 2.79 -7.14 4.55
C ALA A 29 3.29 -7.75 5.85
N VAL A 30 2.61 -7.51 6.98
CA VAL A 30 2.96 -8.13 8.27
C VAL A 30 2.93 -9.66 8.18
N LYS A 31 1.92 -10.24 7.52
CA LYS A 31 1.86 -11.70 7.31
C LYS A 31 3.05 -12.24 6.52
N LEU A 32 3.46 -11.53 5.48
CA LEU A 32 4.60 -11.93 4.66
C LEU A 32 5.92 -11.78 5.43
N GLU A 33 6.07 -10.74 6.24
CA GLU A 33 7.22 -10.56 7.13
C GLU A 33 7.34 -11.73 8.13
N LEU A 34 6.24 -12.13 8.76
CA LEU A 34 6.21 -13.31 9.63
C LEU A 34 6.59 -14.60 8.87
N ASN A 35 6.10 -14.77 7.64
CA ASN A 35 6.48 -15.91 6.80
C ASN A 35 7.97 -15.91 6.44
N VAL A 36 8.58 -14.74 6.23
CA VAL A 36 10.04 -14.61 6.03
C VAL A 36 10.78 -15.03 7.28
N ILE A 37 10.41 -14.50 8.45
CA ILE A 37 11.05 -14.81 9.74
C ILE A 37 10.98 -16.33 10.03
N ASP A 38 9.82 -16.95 9.82
CA ASP A 38 9.65 -18.40 10.01
C ASP A 38 10.54 -19.20 9.05
N ALA A 39 10.63 -18.79 7.79
CA ALA A 39 11.46 -19.46 6.79
C ALA A 39 12.96 -19.27 7.05
N GLU A 40 13.39 -18.07 7.47
CA GLU A 40 14.78 -17.80 7.89
C GLU A 40 15.16 -18.65 9.10
N SER A 41 14.26 -18.76 10.08
CA SER A 41 14.48 -19.58 11.27
C SER A 41 14.64 -21.06 10.91
N ALA A 42 13.86 -21.58 9.96
CA ALA A 42 14.01 -22.94 9.47
C ALA A 42 15.35 -23.18 8.75
N VAL A 43 15.79 -22.22 7.92
CA VAL A 43 17.12 -22.29 7.28
C VAL A 43 18.22 -22.31 8.34
N LEU A 44 18.21 -21.37 9.28
CA LEU A 44 19.21 -21.29 10.35
C LEU A 44 19.25 -22.54 11.22
N ALA A 45 18.08 -23.12 11.54
CA ALA A 45 18.00 -24.37 12.29
C ALA A 45 18.62 -25.54 11.51
N SER A 46 18.41 -25.61 10.20
CA SER A 46 19.02 -26.65 9.35
C SER A 46 20.54 -26.48 9.28
N GLU A 47 21.03 -25.25 9.09
CA GLU A 47 22.46 -24.94 9.06
C GLU A 47 23.15 -25.27 10.39
N ALA A 48 22.48 -25.01 11.52
CA ALA A 48 23.00 -25.31 12.85
C ALA A 48 23.24 -26.82 13.09
N VAL A 49 22.48 -27.69 12.42
CA VAL A 49 22.68 -29.16 12.48
C VAL A 49 23.53 -29.68 11.32
N GLY A 50 24.12 -28.79 10.52
CA GLY A 50 25.00 -29.15 9.40
C GLY A 50 24.25 -29.71 8.18
N VAL A 51 22.96 -29.45 8.05
CA VAL A 51 22.11 -29.94 6.95
C VAL A 51 21.60 -28.75 6.13
N THR A 52 21.69 -28.86 4.81
CA THR A 52 21.05 -27.87 3.92
C THR A 52 19.59 -28.26 3.68
N ASP A 53 18.65 -27.47 4.21
CA ASP A 53 17.23 -27.62 3.87
C ASP A 53 16.85 -26.78 2.65
N VAL A 54 16.88 -27.41 1.47
CA VAL A 54 16.52 -26.80 0.19
C VAL A 54 15.06 -26.31 0.16
N PHE A 55 14.16 -26.96 0.91
CA PHE A 55 12.76 -26.53 0.97
C PHE A 55 12.62 -25.24 1.79
N ALA A 56 13.30 -25.15 2.93
CA ALA A 56 13.35 -23.93 3.74
C ALA A 56 13.93 -22.76 2.94
N MET A 57 15.02 -22.97 2.19
CA MET A 57 15.61 -21.95 1.31
C MET A 57 14.65 -21.48 0.21
N ARG A 58 13.99 -22.41 -0.49
CA ARG A 58 13.00 -22.06 -1.53
C ARG A 58 11.81 -21.29 -0.96
N ARG A 59 11.35 -21.69 0.23
CA ARG A 59 10.28 -21.00 0.95
C ARG A 59 10.70 -19.58 1.32
N LEU A 60 11.92 -19.41 1.82
CA LEU A 60 12.50 -18.11 2.14
C LEU A 60 12.57 -17.20 0.91
N ASP A 61 13.10 -17.70 -0.20
CA ASP A 61 13.18 -16.96 -1.45
C ASP A 61 11.80 -16.53 -1.98
N ARG A 62 10.80 -17.42 -1.88
CA ARG A 62 9.42 -17.07 -2.26
C ARG A 62 8.87 -15.98 -1.34
N ALA A 63 8.98 -16.14 -0.03
CA ALA A 63 8.45 -15.18 0.94
C ALA A 63 9.09 -13.78 0.75
N ARG A 64 10.41 -13.73 0.55
CA ARG A 64 11.14 -12.48 0.24
C ARG A 64 10.65 -11.81 -1.05
N ARG A 65 10.46 -12.60 -2.12
CA ARG A 65 9.94 -12.06 -3.40
C ARG A 65 8.52 -11.51 -3.27
N GLU A 66 7.65 -12.21 -2.54
CA GLU A 66 6.28 -11.76 -2.31
C GLU A 66 6.24 -10.48 -1.47
N LEU A 67 7.05 -10.40 -0.41
CA LEU A 67 7.17 -9.20 0.41
C LEU A 67 7.70 -8.01 -0.40
N HIS A 68 8.74 -8.19 -1.20
CA HIS A 68 9.27 -7.12 -2.06
C HIS A 68 8.24 -6.61 -3.06
N LYS A 69 7.46 -7.49 -3.69
CA LYS A 69 6.39 -7.08 -4.61
C LYS A 69 5.35 -6.21 -3.90
N LEU A 70 4.89 -6.63 -2.74
CA LEU A 70 3.90 -5.89 -1.98
C LEU A 70 4.41 -4.53 -1.49
N LEU A 71 5.67 -4.47 -1.04
CA LEU A 71 6.29 -3.20 -0.64
C LEU A 71 6.45 -2.25 -1.83
N ALA A 72 6.79 -2.76 -3.01
CA ALA A 72 6.86 -1.97 -4.23
C ALA A 72 5.47 -1.44 -4.64
N GLU A 73 4.43 -2.28 -4.60
CA GLU A 73 3.04 -1.88 -4.86
C GLU A 73 2.57 -0.79 -3.88
N ARG A 74 2.91 -0.94 -2.59
CA ARG A 74 2.60 0.05 -1.54
C ARG A 74 3.31 1.39 -1.78
N GLN A 75 4.59 1.36 -2.16
CA GLN A 75 5.33 2.58 -2.49
C GLN A 75 4.76 3.26 -3.73
N TRP A 76 4.41 2.50 -4.76
CA TRP A 76 3.81 3.02 -5.98
C TRP A 76 2.43 3.65 -5.72
N ALA A 77 1.57 2.98 -4.96
CA ALA A 77 0.27 3.50 -4.56
C ALA A 77 0.39 4.82 -3.78
N ARG A 78 1.36 4.93 -2.86
CA ARG A 78 1.66 6.18 -2.13
C ARG A 78 2.22 7.29 -3.03
N ALA A 79 3.05 6.94 -4.00
CA ALA A 79 3.57 7.91 -4.96
C ALA A 79 2.45 8.50 -5.83
N LEU A 80 1.47 7.68 -6.22
CA LEU A 80 0.29 8.13 -6.95
C LEU A 80 -0.64 9.00 -6.09
N SER A 81 -0.79 8.71 -4.79
CA SER A 81 -1.61 9.52 -3.89
C SER A 81 -0.96 10.86 -3.49
N ASN A 82 0.38 10.91 -3.47
CA ASN A 82 1.17 12.11 -3.12
C ASN A 82 1.69 12.87 -4.35
N GLY A 83 1.36 12.40 -5.57
CA GLY A 83 1.63 13.14 -6.80
C GLY A 83 0.94 14.51 -6.74
N PRO A 84 1.53 15.55 -7.36
CA PRO A 84 0.97 16.89 -7.29
C PRO A 84 -0.49 16.83 -7.73
N GLY A 85 -1.39 17.13 -6.79
CA GLY A 85 -2.79 17.40 -7.12
C GLY A 85 -2.81 18.45 -8.23
N PRO A 86 -3.87 18.48 -9.07
CA PRO A 86 -3.95 19.41 -10.18
C PRO A 86 -3.57 20.78 -9.65
N LEU A 87 -2.54 21.39 -10.25
CA LEU A 87 -2.15 22.77 -9.97
C LEU A 87 -3.46 23.56 -9.99
N ARG A 88 -3.97 23.95 -8.82
CA ARG A 88 -5.02 24.95 -8.78
C ARG A 88 -4.37 26.12 -9.50
N GLU A 89 -4.92 26.47 -10.66
CA GLU A 89 -4.68 27.77 -11.25
C GLU A 89 -4.97 28.76 -10.13
N VAL A 90 -3.90 29.25 -9.50
CA VAL A 90 -4.01 30.40 -8.63
C VAL A 90 -4.33 31.50 -9.63
N GLU A 91 -5.62 31.88 -9.72
CA GLU A 91 -5.98 33.19 -10.21
C GLU A 91 -5.19 34.17 -9.34
N ILE A 92 -4.04 34.58 -9.85
CA ILE A 92 -3.33 35.73 -9.34
C ILE A 92 -4.20 36.90 -9.80
N ASP A 93 -5.06 37.37 -8.91
CA ASP A 93 -5.64 38.71 -9.06
C ASP A 93 -4.46 39.67 -9.22
N ASP A 94 -4.27 40.15 -10.43
CA ASP A 94 -3.27 41.15 -10.79
C ASP A 94 -3.64 42.46 -10.08
N PRO A 95 -2.86 42.95 -9.09
CA PRO A 95 -3.14 44.24 -8.48
C PRO A 95 -2.75 45.42 -9.38
N SER A 96 -2.30 45.21 -10.62
CA SER A 96 -1.86 46.27 -11.53
C SER A 96 -3.00 47.09 -12.17
N SER A 97 -4.27 46.83 -11.89
CA SER A 97 -5.40 47.61 -12.47
C SER A 97 -5.85 48.83 -11.64
N ALA A 98 -5.05 49.26 -10.65
CA ALA A 98 -5.33 50.45 -9.85
C ALA A 98 -4.14 51.41 -9.82
N ALA A 99 -3.84 52.05 -10.95
CA ALA A 99 -3.00 53.24 -11.03
C ALA A 99 -3.33 54.09 -12.27
#